data_AF-A0A1M3NI26-F1
#
_entry.id   AF-A0A1M3NI26-F1
#
_cell.length_a   1.000
_cell.length_b   1.000
_cell.length_c   1.000
_cell.angle_alpha   90.00
_cell.angle_beta   90.00
_cell.angle_gamma   90.00
#
_symmetry.space_group_name_H-M   'P 1'
#
loop_
_entity.id
_entity.type
_entity.pdbx_description
1 polymer ?
#
loop_
_entity_poly.entity_id
_entity_poly.type
_entity_poly.pdbx_seq_one_letter_code
_entity_poly.pdbx_strand_id
1 'polypeptide(L)'
;MSRLIAALAPALLGVTGCTTVDPGPNFVVPDEQFDADFFFCRVEPELLVTKKCGSGDPGAGDAANGCHFNSSAVSGMALRNHDPIPCEGDRPTNRALLNSGGAAQGNLQAVTLVMSRDVLTAPLYLRPTGQNHPRAIFPREDPFLEVLREWAKR
;
A
#
# COMPACT_ATOMS: atom_id res chain seq x y z
N MET A 1 28.53 -29.55 -54.50
CA MET A 1 28.43 -28.15 -54.07
C MET A 1 27.90 -28.12 -52.65
N SER A 2 28.51 -27.30 -51.79
CA SER A 2 28.13 -26.92 -50.42
C SER A 2 28.08 -27.98 -49.31
N ARG A 3 29.07 -27.85 -48.42
CA ARG A 3 29.10 -28.34 -47.04
C ARG A 3 28.08 -27.57 -46.19
N LEU A 4 27.53 -28.17 -45.14
CA LEU A 4 27.10 -27.45 -43.94
C LEU A 4 27.30 -28.34 -42.70
N ILE A 5 28.26 -27.91 -41.89
CA ILE A 5 28.47 -28.29 -40.50
C ILE A 5 27.37 -27.60 -39.69
N ALA A 6 26.68 -28.31 -38.79
CA ALA A 6 25.86 -27.69 -37.77
C ALA A 6 26.14 -28.37 -36.43
N ALA A 7 26.63 -27.55 -35.51
CA ALA A 7 27.19 -27.90 -34.21
C ALA A 7 26.13 -28.37 -33.20
N LEU A 8 26.59 -29.17 -32.23
CA LEU A 8 25.90 -29.37 -30.95
C LEU A 8 25.68 -28.02 -30.26
N ALA A 9 24.44 -27.75 -29.86
CA ALA A 9 24.13 -26.77 -28.83
C ALA A 9 23.23 -27.45 -27.78
N PRO A 10 23.71 -27.69 -26.54
CA PRO A 10 22.83 -28.06 -25.45
C PRO A 10 22.03 -26.82 -25.06
N ALA A 11 20.71 -26.91 -25.18
CA ALA A 11 19.78 -25.92 -24.68
C ALA A 11 19.91 -25.83 -23.16
N LEU A 12 20.61 -24.81 -22.66
CA LEU A 12 20.61 -24.49 -21.25
C LEU A 12 19.20 -24.07 -20.82
N LEU A 13 18.69 -24.81 -19.84
CA LEU A 13 17.48 -24.57 -19.08
C LEU A 13 17.47 -23.15 -18.49
N GLY A 14 16.67 -22.26 -19.07
CA GLY A 14 16.22 -21.04 -18.42
C GLY A 14 14.98 -21.33 -17.59
N VAL A 15 15.15 -21.88 -16.38
CA VAL A 15 14.07 -21.91 -15.40
C VAL A 15 13.92 -20.49 -14.88
N THR A 16 13.11 -19.67 -15.55
CA THR A 16 12.56 -18.46 -14.98
C THR A 16 11.60 -18.88 -13.89
N GLY A 17 12.13 -19.09 -12.69
CA GLY A 17 11.37 -19.37 -11.49
C GLY A 17 10.47 -18.18 -11.16
N CYS A 18 9.28 -18.16 -11.75
CA CYS A 18 8.12 -17.61 -11.07
C CYS A 18 7.91 -18.50 -9.85
N THR A 19 8.56 -18.19 -8.73
CA THR A 19 8.29 -18.87 -7.48
C THR A 19 6.93 -18.38 -7.00
N THR A 20 5.86 -18.96 -7.54
CA THR A 20 4.54 -18.86 -6.92
C THR A 20 4.65 -19.61 -5.60
N VAL A 21 4.64 -18.87 -4.49
CA VAL A 21 4.49 -19.47 -3.17
C VAL A 21 3.09 -20.05 -3.13
N ASP A 22 2.97 -21.37 -3.06
CA ASP A 22 1.69 -22.02 -2.77
C ASP A 22 1.27 -21.59 -1.37
N PRO A 23 0.18 -20.84 -1.23
CA PRO A 23 -0.22 -20.31 0.07
C PRO A 23 -0.88 -21.40 0.95
N GLY A 24 -0.98 -22.63 0.42
CA GLY A 24 -1.53 -23.80 1.11
C GLY A 24 -3.05 -23.84 1.08
N PRO A 25 -3.64 -24.98 1.47
CA PRO A 25 -5.08 -25.23 1.35
C PRO A 25 -5.96 -24.36 2.27
N ASN A 26 -5.36 -23.59 3.18
CA ASN A 26 -6.05 -22.74 4.15
C ASN A 26 -5.80 -21.24 3.91
N PHE A 27 -5.28 -20.85 2.74
CA PHE A 27 -5.18 -19.44 2.41
C PHE A 27 -6.55 -18.86 2.09
N VAL A 28 -7.15 -18.25 3.10
CA VAL A 28 -8.35 -17.45 2.94
C VAL A 28 -7.87 -16.02 2.68
N VAL A 29 -8.07 -15.52 1.46
CA VAL A 29 -8.00 -14.08 1.22
C VAL A 29 -9.13 -13.45 2.02
N PRO A 30 -8.86 -12.54 2.97
CA PRO A 30 -9.93 -11.85 3.67
C PRO A 30 -10.82 -11.14 2.64
N ASP A 31 -12.11 -11.47 2.64
CA ASP A 31 -13.12 -10.85 1.76
C ASP A 31 -13.58 -9.49 2.33
N GLU A 32 -12.67 -8.78 3.03
CA GLU A 32 -12.93 -7.46 3.58
C GLU A 32 -12.84 -6.44 2.44
N GLN A 33 -13.98 -6.18 1.81
CA GLN A 33 -14.11 -5.08 0.87
C GLN A 33 -14.26 -3.77 1.65
N PHE A 34 -13.31 -2.86 1.47
CA PHE A 34 -13.37 -1.52 2.02
C PHE A 34 -13.74 -0.52 0.92
N ASP A 35 -14.49 0.52 1.27
CA ASP A 35 -14.92 1.56 0.34
C ASP A 35 -13.71 2.33 -0.23
N ALA A 36 -13.44 2.10 -1.52
CA ALA A 36 -12.34 2.73 -2.23
C ALA A 36 -12.49 4.25 -2.34
N ASP A 37 -13.71 4.76 -2.52
CA ASP A 37 -13.97 6.20 -2.66
C ASP A 37 -13.65 6.91 -1.35
N PHE A 38 -14.10 6.34 -0.24
CA PHE A 38 -13.79 6.86 1.08
C PHE A 38 -12.29 6.82 1.38
N PHE A 39 -11.59 5.76 0.95
CA PHE A 39 -10.14 5.69 1.06
C PHE A 39 -9.46 6.88 0.36
N PHE A 40 -9.75 7.09 -0.92
CA PHE A 40 -9.11 8.14 -1.73
C PHE A 40 -9.44 9.55 -1.23
N CYS A 41 -10.65 9.77 -0.73
CA CYS A 41 -11.10 11.11 -0.35
C CYS A 41 -10.84 11.47 1.12
N ARG A 42 -10.69 10.48 2.02
CA ARG A 42 -10.61 10.73 3.47
C ARG A 42 -9.40 10.09 4.11
N VAL A 43 -9.15 8.80 3.86
CA VAL A 43 -8.09 8.04 4.55
C VAL A 43 -6.71 8.42 4.01
N GLU A 44 -6.52 8.31 2.71
CA GLU A 44 -5.23 8.53 2.06
C GLU A 44 -4.73 9.97 2.19
N PRO A 45 -5.55 11.02 1.98
CA PRO A 45 -5.09 12.40 2.16
C PRO A 45 -4.68 12.67 3.61
N GLU A 46 -5.46 12.21 4.59
CA GLU A 46 -5.15 12.45 5.99
C GLU A 46 -3.87 11.71 6.40
N LEU A 47 -3.74 10.42 6.05
CA LEU A 47 -2.59 9.62 6.44
C LEU A 47 -1.30 10.02 5.70
N LEU A 48 -1.35 10.11 4.37
CA LEU A 48 -0.15 10.28 3.56
C LEU A 48 0.28 11.73 3.45
N VAL A 49 -0.69 12.65 3.37
CA VAL A 49 -0.43 14.06 3.11
C VAL A 49 -0.42 14.87 4.41
N THR A 50 -1.45 14.75 5.25
CA THR A 50 -1.51 15.51 6.51
C THR A 50 -0.53 14.96 7.54
N LYS A 51 -0.59 13.66 7.85
CA LYS A 51 0.26 13.02 8.86
C LYS A 51 1.65 12.64 8.34
N LYS A 52 1.91 12.82 7.04
CA LYS A 52 3.22 12.56 6.39
C LYS A 52 3.71 11.12 6.52
N CYS A 53 2.82 10.15 6.72
CA CYS A 53 3.19 8.74 6.74
C CYS A 53 3.67 8.26 5.35
N GLY A 54 3.33 8.96 4.26
CA GLY A 54 3.92 8.67 2.96
C GLY A 54 5.41 9.03 2.91
N SER A 55 5.69 10.23 2.41
CA SER A 55 7.04 10.69 2.08
C SER A 55 7.96 10.92 3.28
N GLY A 56 7.42 10.95 4.50
CA GLY A 56 8.09 11.46 5.69
C GLY A 56 7.98 12.99 5.83
N ASP A 57 8.36 13.47 7.01
CA ASP A 57 8.44 14.87 7.41
C ASP A 57 9.90 15.33 7.59
N PRO A 58 10.46 16.12 6.64
CA PRO A 58 11.80 16.66 6.76
C PRO A 58 12.00 17.56 7.98
N GLY A 59 10.95 18.23 8.47
CA GLY A 59 11.01 19.05 9.68
C GLY A 59 11.20 18.23 10.95
N ALA A 60 10.83 16.96 10.91
CA ALA A 60 11.09 15.97 11.96
C ALA A 60 12.39 15.16 11.72
N GLY A 61 13.13 15.46 10.65
CA GLY A 61 14.38 14.78 10.30
C GLY A 61 14.21 13.52 9.45
N ASP A 62 13.03 13.28 8.87
CA ASP A 62 12.82 12.10 8.03
C ASP A 62 13.53 12.25 6.67
N ALA A 63 14.09 11.15 6.18
CA ALA A 63 14.57 11.07 4.80
C ALA A 63 13.39 11.13 3.82
N ALA A 64 13.61 11.73 2.65
CA ALA A 64 12.62 11.73 1.58
C ALA A 64 12.25 10.30 1.19
N ASN A 65 10.95 9.99 1.15
CA ASN A 65 10.41 8.66 0.88
C ASN A 65 10.89 7.62 1.94
N GLY A 66 10.90 7.99 3.22
CA GLY A 66 11.44 7.15 4.30
C GLY A 66 10.41 6.31 5.07
N CYS A 67 9.20 6.82 5.32
CA CYS A 67 8.30 6.24 6.33
C CYS A 67 7.50 5.01 5.85
N HIS A 68 7.01 5.00 4.61
CA HIS A 68 6.23 3.88 4.07
C HIS A 68 6.50 3.57 2.59
N PHE A 69 7.61 4.05 2.03
CA PHE A 69 7.98 3.86 0.61
C PHE A 69 8.77 2.59 0.32
N ASN A 70 9.05 1.79 1.36
CA ASN A 70 9.72 0.51 1.25
C ASN A 70 8.87 -0.56 1.94
N SER A 71 8.67 -1.70 1.26
CA SER A 71 7.92 -2.85 1.79
C SER A 71 8.55 -3.47 3.04
N SER A 72 9.80 -3.10 3.38
CA SER A 72 10.44 -3.47 4.65
C SER A 72 10.00 -2.61 5.84
N ALA A 73 9.44 -1.41 5.62
CA ALA A 73 8.99 -0.53 6.70
C ALA A 73 7.69 -1.05 7.34
N VAL A 74 6.77 -1.54 6.51
CA VAL A 74 5.62 -2.35 6.89
C VAL A 74 5.52 -3.52 5.90
N SER A 75 5.68 -4.74 6.41
CA SER A 75 5.62 -5.95 5.57
C SER A 75 4.32 -5.97 4.76
N GLY A 76 4.45 -5.98 3.43
CA GLY A 76 3.31 -5.98 2.52
C GLY A 76 2.69 -4.62 2.19
N MET A 77 3.14 -3.52 2.82
CA MET A 77 2.62 -2.18 2.55
C MET A 77 3.73 -1.22 2.11
N ALA A 78 3.86 -1.07 0.79
CA ALA A 78 4.71 -0.06 0.15
C ALA A 78 3.83 0.98 -0.53
N LEU A 79 3.88 2.20 0.00
CA LEU A 79 3.12 3.35 -0.49
C LEU A 79 3.92 4.12 -1.53
N ARG A 80 3.20 4.78 -2.43
CA ARG A 80 3.74 5.56 -3.54
C ARG A 80 3.16 6.97 -3.50
N ASN A 81 3.98 7.95 -3.87
CA ASN A 81 3.55 9.35 -3.89
C ASN A 81 2.72 9.59 -5.13
N HIS A 82 1.70 10.40 -4.98
CA HIS A 82 0.94 11.01 -6.06
C HIS A 82 0.24 12.25 -5.54
N ASP A 83 -0.25 13.07 -6.47
CA ASP A 83 -1.12 14.17 -6.12
C ASP A 83 -2.44 13.64 -5.53
N PRO A 84 -3.03 14.31 -4.54
CA PRO A 84 -4.30 13.89 -3.96
C PRO A 84 -5.38 13.71 -5.02
N ILE A 85 -6.20 12.66 -4.88
CA ILE A 85 -7.33 12.45 -5.77
C ILE A 85 -8.36 13.57 -5.51
N PRO A 86 -8.77 14.33 -6.55
CA PRO A 86 -9.77 15.36 -6.38
C PRO A 86 -11.14 14.73 -6.06
N CYS A 87 -11.78 15.23 -5.00
CA CYS A 87 -13.05 14.71 -4.51
C CYS A 87 -14.09 15.81 -4.29
N GLU A 88 -15.36 15.44 -4.45
CA GLU A 88 -16.53 16.23 -4.04
C GLU A 88 -17.28 15.42 -2.96
N GLY A 89 -17.11 15.83 -1.70
CA GLY A 89 -17.46 14.99 -0.56
C GLY A 89 -16.60 13.72 -0.54
N ASP A 90 -17.20 12.58 -0.23
CA ASP A 90 -16.52 11.27 -0.18
C ASP A 90 -16.43 10.60 -1.57
N ARG A 91 -16.50 11.35 -2.68
CA ARG A 91 -16.49 10.78 -4.04
C ARG A 91 -15.43 11.41 -4.94
N PRO A 92 -14.57 10.61 -5.58
CA PRO A 92 -13.63 11.09 -6.58
C PRO A 92 -14.35 11.71 -7.79
N THR A 93 -13.92 12.91 -8.20
CA THR A 93 -14.51 13.63 -9.35
C THR A 93 -13.92 13.19 -10.68
N ASN A 94 -12.76 12.53 -10.67
CA ASN A 94 -12.09 12.01 -11.87
C ASN A 94 -11.73 10.53 -11.72
N ARG A 95 -12.61 9.66 -12.25
CA ARG A 95 -12.43 8.20 -12.21
C ARG A 95 -11.26 7.69 -13.06
N ALA A 96 -10.83 8.44 -14.06
CA ALA A 96 -9.71 8.04 -14.91
C ALA A 96 -8.39 7.90 -14.11
N LEU A 97 -8.25 8.66 -13.02
CA LEU A 97 -7.08 8.58 -12.14
C LEU A 97 -7.03 7.25 -11.36
N LEU A 98 -8.18 6.63 -11.09
CA LEU A 98 -8.31 5.43 -10.25
C LEU A 98 -8.10 4.13 -11.02
N ASN A 99 -8.42 4.12 -12.33
CA ASN A 99 -8.37 2.92 -13.17
C ASN A 99 -7.06 2.76 -13.95
N SER A 100 -6.04 3.54 -13.60
CA SER A 100 -4.80 3.67 -14.38
C SER A 100 -3.68 2.71 -13.96
N GLY A 101 -3.88 1.85 -12.96
CA GLY A 101 -2.77 1.11 -12.33
C GLY A 101 -1.79 2.02 -11.60
N GLY A 102 -2.21 3.26 -11.32
CA GLY A 102 -1.39 4.31 -10.75
C GLY A 102 -1.07 4.13 -9.27
N ALA A 103 -0.33 5.08 -8.71
CA ALA A 103 0.09 5.07 -7.32
C ALA A 103 -1.10 4.99 -6.34
N ALA A 104 -2.18 5.75 -6.57
CA ALA A 104 -3.38 5.71 -5.73
C ALA A 104 -3.99 4.30 -5.65
N GLN A 105 -4.19 3.63 -6.80
CA GLN A 105 -4.72 2.27 -6.84
C GLN A 105 -3.79 1.29 -6.11
N GLY A 106 -2.48 1.41 -6.29
CA GLY A 106 -1.49 0.61 -5.57
C GLY A 106 -1.52 0.85 -4.06
N ASN A 107 -1.70 2.09 -3.62
CA ASN A 107 -1.81 2.44 -2.20
C ASN A 107 -3.07 1.83 -1.58
N LEU A 108 -4.23 1.92 -2.25
CA LEU A 108 -5.47 1.27 -1.78
C LEU A 108 -5.26 -0.23 -1.57
N GLN A 109 -4.64 -0.90 -2.54
CA GLN A 109 -4.33 -2.33 -2.44
C GLN A 109 -3.40 -2.62 -1.25
N ALA A 110 -2.29 -1.88 -1.14
CA ALA A 110 -1.30 -2.06 -0.08
C ALA A 110 -1.89 -1.80 1.33
N VAL A 111 -2.72 -0.77 1.47
CA VAL A 111 -3.35 -0.42 2.74
C VAL A 111 -4.43 -1.44 3.10
N THR A 112 -5.22 -1.88 2.13
CA THR A 112 -6.28 -2.89 2.36
C THR A 112 -5.70 -4.21 2.86
N LEU A 113 -4.52 -4.62 2.39
CA LEU A 113 -3.84 -5.84 2.84
C LEU A 113 -3.52 -5.87 4.34
N VAL A 114 -3.34 -4.70 4.96
CA VAL A 114 -3.01 -4.58 6.37
C VAL A 114 -4.16 -3.98 7.18
N MET A 115 -5.29 -3.66 6.55
CA MET A 115 -6.44 -3.11 7.25
C MET A 115 -7.19 -4.22 8.02
N SER A 116 -7.87 -3.81 9.08
CA SER A 116 -8.72 -4.69 9.90
C SER A 116 -9.98 -3.92 10.30
N ARG A 117 -11.13 -4.62 10.34
CA ARG A 117 -12.37 -4.07 10.91
C ARG A 117 -12.21 -3.67 12.39
N ASP A 118 -11.35 -4.35 13.13
CA ASP A 118 -10.86 -3.86 14.43
C ASP A 118 -9.69 -2.89 14.21
N VAL A 119 -10.03 -1.61 14.04
CA VAL A 119 -9.07 -0.54 13.74
C VAL A 119 -7.94 -0.40 14.75
N LEU A 120 -8.14 -0.85 16.00
CA LEU A 120 -7.10 -0.80 17.04
C LEU A 120 -6.04 -1.89 16.87
N THR A 121 -6.27 -2.83 15.97
CA THR A 121 -5.29 -3.86 15.57
C THR A 121 -4.64 -3.57 14.22
N ALA A 122 -5.23 -2.66 13.43
CA ALA A 122 -4.72 -2.31 12.11
C ALA A 122 -3.33 -1.64 12.23
N PRO A 123 -2.26 -2.20 11.61
CA PRO A 123 -0.94 -1.58 11.57
C PRO A 123 -0.94 -0.16 10.99
N LEU A 124 -1.91 0.15 10.12
CA LEU A 124 -2.15 1.48 9.58
C LEU A 124 -2.37 2.54 10.67
N TYR A 125 -3.01 2.14 11.78
CA TYR A 125 -3.26 3.01 12.92
C TYR A 125 -2.18 2.88 13.99
N LEU A 126 -1.88 1.64 14.41
CA LEU A 126 -1.00 1.40 15.55
C LEU A 126 0.42 1.92 15.33
N ARG A 127 0.99 1.70 14.14
CA ARG A 127 2.40 2.03 13.91
C ARG A 127 2.68 3.52 14.01
N PRO A 128 1.92 4.40 13.36
CA PRO A 128 2.11 5.85 13.51
C PRO A 128 1.93 6.37 14.94
N THR A 129 1.33 5.61 15.87
CA THR A 129 1.27 6.00 17.30
C THR A 129 2.57 5.76 18.08
N GLY A 130 3.61 5.31 17.40
CA GLY A 130 4.91 4.94 17.99
C GLY A 130 5.02 3.46 18.36
N GLN A 131 3.98 2.66 18.12
CA GLN A 131 4.05 1.20 18.33
C GLN A 131 4.72 0.53 17.14
N ASN A 132 6.01 0.20 17.26
CA ASN A 132 6.84 -0.35 16.17
C ASN A 132 7.13 0.64 15.02
N HIS A 133 7.15 1.94 15.31
CA HIS A 133 7.64 2.97 14.39
C HIS A 133 8.74 3.80 15.08
N PRO A 134 9.81 4.23 14.38
CA PRO A 134 10.93 4.96 14.99
C PRO A 134 10.56 6.24 15.74
N ARG A 135 9.39 6.82 15.43
CA ARG A 135 8.81 7.98 16.09
C ARG A 135 7.30 7.87 16.20
N ALA A 136 6.69 8.55 17.17
CA ALA A 136 5.25 8.76 17.16
C ALA A 136 4.92 9.91 16.19
N ILE A 137 4.07 9.63 15.20
CA ILE A 137 3.55 10.61 14.24
C ILE A 137 2.38 11.37 14.87
N PHE A 138 1.50 10.63 15.56
CA PHE A 138 0.32 11.16 16.23
C PHE A 138 -0.02 10.34 17.49
N PRO A 139 -0.77 10.89 18.47
CA PRO A 139 -1.14 10.16 19.69
C PRO A 139 -2.20 9.06 19.44
N ARG A 140 -2.40 8.16 20.41
CA ARG A 140 -3.41 7.07 20.32
C ARG A 140 -4.86 7.54 20.40
N GLU A 141 -5.07 8.82 20.63
CA GLU A 141 -6.36 9.48 20.69
C GLU A 141 -6.57 10.40 19.48
N ASP A 142 -5.74 10.27 18.44
CA ASP A 142 -5.83 11.12 17.26
C ASP A 142 -7.19 10.98 16.55
N PRO A 143 -7.83 12.10 16.13
CA PRO A 143 -9.10 12.08 15.41
C PRO A 143 -9.11 11.20 14.16
N PHE A 144 -7.95 10.90 13.56
CA PHE A 144 -7.82 9.96 12.45
C PHE A 144 -8.39 8.57 12.77
N LEU A 145 -8.39 8.16 14.05
CA LEU A 145 -9.03 6.91 14.47
C LEU A 145 -10.51 6.86 14.06
N GLU A 146 -11.24 7.97 14.12
CA GLU A 146 -12.65 8.01 13.71
C GLU A 146 -12.81 7.87 12.20
N VAL A 147 -11.90 8.44 11.41
CA VAL A 147 -11.88 8.26 9.96
C VAL A 147 -11.68 6.79 9.61
N LEU A 148 -10.76 6.11 10.29
CA LEU A 148 -10.56 4.67 10.10
C LEU A 148 -11.75 3.84 10.57
N ARG A 149 -12.40 4.21 11.67
CA ARG A 149 -13.63 3.54 12.15
C ARG A 149 -14.77 3.67 11.14
N GLU A 150 -14.88 4.82 10.50
CA GLU A 150 -15.87 5.05 9.46
C GLU A 150 -15.57 4.21 8.22
N TRP A 151 -14.31 4.20 7.78
CA TRP A 151 -13.89 3.38 6.64
C TRP A 151 -14.09 1.89 6.91
N ALA A 152 -13.74 1.43 8.11
CA ALA A 152 -13.92 0.07 8.58
C ALA A 152 -15.39 -0.34 8.79
N LYS A 153 -16.37 0.53 8.53
CA LYS A 153 -17.82 0.18 8.50
C LYS A 153 -18.40 0.12 7.09
N ARG A 154 -17.65 0.62 6.10
CA ARG A 154 -18.05 0.68 4.70
C ARG A 154 -17.42 -0.47 3.92
#